data_AF-A0AAX4I771-F1
#
_entry.id   AF-A0AAX4I771-F1
#
_cell.length_a   1.000
_cell.length_b   1.000
_cell.length_c   1.000
_cell.angle_alpha   90.00
_cell.angle_beta   90.00
_cell.angle_gamma   90.00
#
_symmetry.space_group_name_H-M   'P 1'
#
loop_
_entity.id
_entity.type
_entity.pdbx_description
1 polymer ?
#
loop_
_entity_poly.entity_id
_entity_poly.type
_entity_poly.pdbx_seq_one_letter_code
_entity_poly.pdbx_strand_id
1 'polypeptide(L)'
;MDFGKDLGPTEMLLRYLSRNTLLTPITAATIQQEQKAERQDLHLEHIGEGFCAIMYDFASAGQVIKQAKSWNKHPELWNDYTAHQRIYAAGLGMGVQVCIPQPAYFITPENVGTWYSRHRDAGELPNDPTLLKNMKALLVSERIPALPQTVRDALVDVFCPEDQKTAARANPENRNCLLRLYLGRRRAYSGVGSELSVHNFDFSLRSAEFRLRNFEFTLDKMEDLGVDPMQFAAPMAEALALMHWKVRCDAFDVEFVLGSSTKLRVRCALVGGDEETSGEMRTTWNREPGDDNNTNPECLQRAVQVWLLDFNQVGSITMDEEGVYKAVRGFWDNDPYYPRPASHEANTTEVRLWEMFKEIYLATSVEITKETSLPLSFITKVEKEATARTASASILQGPPKGPTSAARVGGNTGKKKQRHYPGVN
;
A
#
# COMPACT_ATOMS: atom_id res chain seq x y z
N MET A 1 10.85 -9.07 -17.37
CA MET A 1 9.63 -9.83 -17.70
C MET A 1 9.13 -9.29 -19.01
N ASP A 2 8.83 -10.20 -19.93
CA ASP A 2 8.18 -9.91 -21.21
C ASP A 2 6.79 -10.54 -21.17
N PHE A 3 5.75 -9.76 -21.48
CA PHE A 3 4.37 -10.25 -21.54
C PHE A 3 4.09 -11.07 -22.81
N GLY A 4 5.01 -11.10 -23.80
CA GLY A 4 4.84 -11.84 -25.05
C GLY A 4 4.98 -13.37 -24.94
N LYS A 5 5.14 -13.92 -23.73
CA LYS A 5 5.12 -15.38 -23.49
C LYS A 5 3.76 -15.78 -22.93
N ASP A 6 3.12 -16.81 -23.49
CA ASP A 6 1.89 -17.41 -22.97
C ASP A 6 2.12 -18.00 -21.57
N LEU A 7 1.99 -17.17 -20.54
CA LEU A 7 2.04 -17.57 -19.14
C LEU A 7 0.61 -17.77 -18.64
N GLY A 8 0.37 -18.83 -17.87
CA GLY A 8 -0.89 -19.00 -17.16
C GLY A 8 -1.13 -17.86 -16.15
N PRO A 9 -2.39 -17.52 -15.79
CA PRO A 9 -2.70 -16.40 -14.90
C PRO A 9 -1.93 -16.42 -13.56
N THR A 10 -1.86 -17.57 -12.89
CA THR A 10 -1.12 -17.71 -11.62
C THR A 10 0.37 -17.46 -11.78
N GLU A 11 1.00 -18.00 -12.83
CA GLU A 11 2.43 -17.81 -13.08
C GLU A 11 2.75 -16.36 -13.44
N MET A 12 1.86 -15.70 -14.20
CA MET A 12 1.95 -14.29 -14.49
C MET A 12 1.90 -13.44 -13.22
N LEU A 13 0.96 -13.71 -12.31
CA LEU A 13 0.85 -13.00 -11.04
C LEU A 13 2.07 -13.25 -10.14
N LEU A 14 2.52 -14.50 -10.02
CA LEU A 14 3.73 -14.85 -9.28
C LEU A 14 4.93 -14.02 -9.74
N ARG A 15 5.15 -13.96 -11.05
CA ARG A 15 6.25 -13.19 -11.64
C ARG A 15 6.03 -11.70 -11.45
N TYR A 16 4.88 -11.15 -11.83
CA TYR A 16 4.68 -9.70 -11.84
C TYR A 16 4.65 -9.09 -10.43
N LEU A 17 4.02 -9.77 -9.46
CA LEU A 17 3.86 -9.26 -8.08
C LEU A 17 5.14 -9.41 -7.23
N SER A 18 6.20 -10.01 -7.76
CA SER A 18 7.52 -10.01 -7.13
C SER A 18 8.19 -8.64 -7.25
N ARG A 19 8.66 -8.11 -6.11
CA ARG A 19 9.47 -6.88 -6.02
C ARG A 19 10.80 -6.99 -6.77
N ASN A 20 11.28 -8.21 -7.03
CA ASN A 20 12.53 -8.46 -7.75
C ASN A 20 12.33 -8.54 -9.26
N THR A 21 11.08 -8.51 -9.73
CA THR A 21 10.80 -8.52 -11.16
C THR A 21 11.14 -7.19 -11.78
N LEU A 22 12.01 -7.25 -12.77
CA LEU A 22 12.43 -6.15 -13.60
C LEU A 22 11.72 -6.21 -14.94
N LEU A 23 11.16 -5.10 -15.39
CA LEU A 23 10.52 -4.93 -16.70
C LEU A 23 11.58 -4.54 -17.72
N THR A 24 11.48 -5.13 -18.92
CA THR A 24 12.28 -4.67 -20.06
C THR A 24 11.81 -3.25 -20.46
N PRO A 25 12.66 -2.44 -21.12
CA PRO A 25 12.25 -1.12 -21.61
C PRO A 25 10.98 -1.17 -22.49
N ILE A 26 10.86 -2.20 -23.34
CA ILE A 26 9.70 -2.42 -24.21
C ILE A 26 8.44 -2.66 -23.36
N THR A 27 8.48 -3.62 -22.44
CA THR A 27 7.33 -3.92 -21.58
C THR A 27 6.92 -2.74 -20.72
N ALA A 28 7.89 -1.99 -20.18
CA ALA A 28 7.61 -0.77 -19.42
C ALA A 28 6.92 0.30 -20.27
N ALA A 29 7.39 0.52 -21.51
CA ALA A 29 6.77 1.46 -22.44
C ALA A 29 5.35 1.03 -22.84
N THR A 30 5.11 -0.26 -23.06
CA THR A 30 3.78 -0.81 -23.34
C THR A 30 2.81 -0.54 -22.19
N ILE A 31 3.21 -0.83 -20.93
CA ILE A 31 2.38 -0.54 -19.75
C ILE A 31 2.06 0.96 -19.66
N GLN A 32 3.05 1.83 -19.90
CA GLN A 32 2.83 3.28 -19.85
C GLN A 32 1.86 3.76 -20.94
N GLN A 33 1.96 3.18 -22.15
CA GLN A 33 1.06 3.48 -23.25
C GLN A 33 -0.37 3.00 -22.95
N GLU A 34 -0.54 1.79 -22.41
CA GLU A 34 -1.82 1.25 -21.96
C GLU A 34 -2.45 2.17 -20.90
N GLN A 35 -1.70 2.48 -19.84
CA GLN A 35 -2.17 3.38 -18.77
C GLN A 35 -2.52 4.77 -19.29
N LYS A 36 -1.85 5.25 -20.34
CA LYS A 36 -2.21 6.51 -21.01
C LYS A 36 -3.47 6.37 -21.85
N ALA A 37 -3.66 5.26 -22.54
CA ALA A 37 -4.84 5.00 -23.36
C ALA A 37 -6.12 4.77 -22.52
N GLU A 38 -5.98 4.28 -21.28
CA GLU A 38 -7.10 4.11 -20.36
C GLU A 38 -7.60 5.42 -19.72
N ARG A 39 -6.87 6.53 -19.91
CA ARG A 39 -7.21 7.85 -19.35
C ARG A 39 -8.51 8.38 -19.92
N GLN A 40 -9.30 9.01 -19.06
CA GLN A 40 -10.55 9.64 -19.43
C GLN A 40 -10.36 11.16 -19.42
N ASP A 41 -10.07 11.73 -20.59
CA ASP A 41 -9.73 13.17 -20.70
C ASP A 41 -10.97 14.10 -20.72
N LEU A 42 -12.18 13.53 -20.81
CA LEU A 42 -13.42 14.30 -20.95
C LEU A 42 -14.06 14.70 -19.62
N HIS A 43 -13.76 14.00 -18.53
CA HIS A 43 -14.35 14.25 -17.22
C HIS A 43 -13.35 13.91 -16.12
N LEU A 44 -13.59 14.45 -14.93
CA LEU A 44 -12.73 14.20 -13.80
C LEU A 44 -12.98 12.79 -13.25
N GLU A 45 -12.10 11.85 -13.58
CA GLU A 45 -12.28 10.44 -13.22
C GLU A 45 -12.24 10.24 -11.70
N HIS A 46 -13.28 9.61 -11.15
CA HIS A 46 -13.33 9.17 -9.75
C HIS A 46 -12.56 7.85 -9.56
N ILE A 47 -11.40 7.92 -8.91
CA ILE A 47 -10.51 6.77 -8.75
C ILE A 47 -10.61 6.08 -7.39
N GLY A 48 -11.28 6.70 -6.42
CA GLY A 48 -11.63 6.07 -5.16
C GLY A 48 -12.14 7.06 -4.12
N GLU A 49 -12.56 6.54 -2.98
CA GLU A 49 -12.98 7.38 -1.85
C GLU A 49 -12.55 6.78 -0.51
N GLY A 50 -12.12 7.65 0.40
CA GLY A 50 -11.75 7.32 1.77
C GLY A 50 -12.74 7.90 2.76
N PHE A 51 -12.35 7.95 4.04
CA PHE A 51 -13.17 8.58 5.07
C PHE A 51 -13.15 10.11 4.99
N CYS A 52 -11.98 10.71 4.75
CA CYS A 52 -11.80 12.17 4.72
C CYS A 52 -12.01 12.78 3.33
N ALA A 53 -11.74 12.02 2.25
CA ALA A 53 -11.62 12.57 0.91
C ALA A 53 -12.22 11.68 -0.18
N ILE A 54 -12.53 12.31 -1.31
CA ILE A 54 -12.81 11.70 -2.60
C ILE A 54 -11.57 11.91 -3.47
N MET A 55 -11.14 10.87 -4.17
CA MET A 55 -9.93 10.86 -4.98
C MET A 55 -10.29 10.92 -6.46
N TYR A 56 -9.67 11.87 -7.15
CA TYR A 56 -9.82 12.08 -8.57
C TYR A 56 -8.48 11.94 -9.28
N ASP A 57 -8.49 11.37 -10.48
CA ASP A 57 -7.29 11.32 -11.31
C ASP A 57 -6.91 12.72 -11.79
N PHE A 58 -5.63 13.07 -11.70
CA PHE A 58 -5.03 14.22 -12.35
C PHE A 58 -3.94 13.74 -13.30
N ALA A 59 -4.37 12.92 -14.25
CA ALA A 59 -3.51 12.07 -15.05
C ALA A 59 -2.50 12.85 -15.90
N SER A 60 -2.89 14.00 -16.44
CA SER A 60 -2.03 14.89 -17.24
C SER A 60 -0.73 15.26 -16.50
N ALA A 61 -0.81 15.42 -15.17
CA ALA A 61 0.32 15.71 -14.30
C ALA A 61 0.93 14.47 -13.61
N GLY A 62 0.37 13.27 -13.82
CA GLY A 62 0.75 12.07 -13.06
C GLY A 62 0.41 12.19 -11.57
N GLN A 63 -0.64 12.95 -11.25
CA GLN A 63 -1.02 13.31 -9.88
C GLN A 63 -2.41 12.77 -9.54
N VAL A 64 -2.74 12.81 -8.25
CA VAL A 64 -4.07 12.54 -7.70
C VAL A 64 -4.55 13.78 -6.94
N ILE A 65 -5.83 14.09 -7.07
CA ILE A 65 -6.50 15.13 -6.29
C ILE A 65 -7.35 14.47 -5.21
N LYS A 66 -7.01 14.71 -3.94
CA LYS A 66 -7.86 14.37 -2.79
C LYS A 66 -8.70 15.58 -2.44
N GLN A 67 -9.99 15.57 -2.77
CA GLN A 67 -10.94 16.59 -2.33
C GLN A 67 -11.56 16.18 -1.00
N ALA A 68 -11.59 17.06 0.00
CA ALA A 68 -12.29 16.78 1.25
C ALA A 68 -13.76 16.41 0.99
N LYS A 69 -14.30 15.41 1.69
CA LYS A 69 -15.71 14.98 1.56
C LYS A 69 -16.67 16.09 2.00
N SER A 70 -16.33 16.77 3.09
CA SER A 70 -17.11 17.83 3.71
C SER A 70 -16.20 18.83 4.45
N TRP A 71 -16.74 19.98 4.83
CA TRP A 71 -15.99 21.06 5.50
C TRP A 71 -15.32 20.62 6.80
N ASN A 72 -16.00 19.77 7.58
CA ASN A 72 -15.45 19.21 8.81
C ASN A 72 -14.32 18.18 8.58
N LYS A 73 -13.97 17.87 7.33
CA LYS A 73 -12.82 17.02 6.97
C LYS A 73 -11.58 17.79 6.54
N HIS A 74 -11.65 19.12 6.51
CA HIS A 74 -10.49 19.95 6.19
C HIS A 74 -9.32 19.75 7.18
N PRO A 75 -9.54 19.63 8.50
CA PRO A 75 -8.44 19.37 9.45
C PRO A 75 -7.74 18.04 9.19
N GLU A 76 -8.47 16.94 8.95
CA GLU A 76 -7.86 15.64 8.65
C GLU A 76 -7.13 15.64 7.30
N LEU A 77 -7.64 16.36 6.29
CA LEU A 77 -6.95 16.51 5.00
C LEU A 77 -5.67 17.36 5.14
N TRP A 78 -5.69 18.37 6.01
CA TRP A 78 -4.50 19.17 6.34
C TRP A 78 -3.47 18.34 7.11
N ASN A 79 -3.92 17.50 8.05
CA ASN A 79 -3.05 16.56 8.73
C ASN A 79 -2.41 15.57 7.74
N ASP A 80 -3.18 15.04 6.78
CA ASP A 80 -2.65 14.19 5.69
C ASP A 80 -1.51 14.91 4.98
N TYR A 81 -1.74 16.14 4.47
CA TYR A 81 -0.72 16.91 3.75
C TYR A 81 0.55 17.16 4.59
N THR A 82 0.39 17.63 5.83
CA THR A 82 1.54 18.02 6.67
C THR A 82 2.33 16.81 7.19
N ALA A 83 1.67 15.70 7.51
CA ALA A 83 2.34 14.44 7.83
C ALA A 83 3.03 13.88 6.59
N HIS A 84 2.35 13.88 5.44
CA HIS A 84 2.87 13.41 4.16
C HIS A 84 4.18 14.12 3.78
N GLN A 85 4.24 15.45 3.89
CA GLN A 85 5.46 16.21 3.62
C GLN A 85 6.64 15.79 4.52
N ARG A 86 6.39 15.65 5.82
CA ARG A 86 7.42 15.25 6.79
C ARG A 86 7.93 13.82 6.53
N ILE A 87 7.01 12.89 6.28
CA ILE A 87 7.31 11.48 6.01
C ILE A 87 8.08 11.34 4.70
N TYR A 88 7.64 12.02 3.63
CA TYR A 88 8.31 12.02 2.34
C TYR A 88 9.74 12.57 2.43
N ALA A 89 9.92 13.73 3.06
CA ALA A 89 11.23 14.35 3.23
C ALA A 89 12.19 13.47 4.05
N ALA A 90 11.69 12.84 5.13
CA ALA A 90 12.47 11.92 5.92
C ALA A 90 12.87 10.66 5.13
N GLY A 91 11.95 10.11 4.34
CA GLY A 91 12.18 8.91 3.52
C GLY A 91 13.25 9.12 2.45
N LEU A 92 13.29 10.30 1.81
CA LEU A 92 14.34 10.64 0.85
C LEU A 92 15.74 10.61 1.46
N GLY A 93 15.89 11.10 2.69
CA GLY A 93 17.18 11.15 3.38
C GLY A 93 17.69 9.80 3.88
N MET A 94 16.79 8.85 4.12
CA MET A 94 17.13 7.53 4.67
C MET A 94 17.22 6.42 3.63
N GLY A 95 16.77 6.64 2.40
CA GLY A 95 16.82 5.62 1.36
C GLY A 95 15.92 4.41 1.62
N VAL A 96 14.83 4.58 2.38
CA VAL A 96 13.87 3.50 2.68
C VAL A 96 13.34 2.84 1.40
N GLN A 97 13.05 1.55 1.50
CA GLN A 97 12.60 0.73 0.38
C GLN A 97 11.15 0.99 -0.03
N VAL A 98 10.32 1.48 0.89
CA VAL A 98 8.93 1.85 0.60
C VAL A 98 8.89 3.10 -0.29
N CYS A 99 7.94 3.14 -1.22
CA CYS A 99 7.65 4.33 -1.99
C CYS A 99 6.63 5.20 -1.25
N ILE A 100 6.97 6.46 -1.03
CA ILE A 100 6.03 7.46 -0.52
C ILE A 100 5.69 8.36 -1.71
N PRO A 101 4.42 8.52 -2.09
CA PRO A 101 4.05 9.43 -3.18
C PRO A 101 4.61 10.83 -2.95
N GLN A 102 5.11 11.51 -3.97
CA GLN A 102 5.58 12.88 -3.81
C GLN A 102 4.41 13.83 -3.48
N PRO A 103 4.43 14.55 -2.33
CA PRO A 103 3.44 15.59 -2.07
C PRO A 103 3.68 16.78 -3.01
N ALA A 104 2.61 17.39 -3.52
CA ALA A 104 2.71 18.54 -4.41
C ALA A 104 2.27 19.82 -3.71
N TYR A 105 0.97 19.98 -3.43
CA TYR A 105 0.44 21.20 -2.83
C TYR A 105 -0.95 20.98 -2.21
N PHE A 106 -1.30 21.84 -1.27
CA PHE A 106 -2.63 21.93 -0.64
C PHE A 106 -3.32 23.21 -1.09
N ILE A 107 -4.59 23.11 -1.49
CA ILE A 107 -5.40 24.24 -1.94
C ILE A 107 -6.54 24.47 -0.96
N THR A 108 -6.61 25.67 -0.41
CA THR A 108 -7.71 26.09 0.46
C THR A 108 -8.98 26.37 -0.37
N PRO A 109 -10.17 26.25 0.24
CA PRO A 109 -11.46 26.50 -0.41
C PRO A 109 -11.50 27.73 -1.33
N GLU A 110 -10.99 28.87 -0.83
CA GLU A 110 -10.98 30.16 -1.51
C GLU A 110 -10.08 30.21 -2.75
N ASN A 111 -9.13 29.28 -2.90
CA ASN A 111 -8.22 29.21 -4.03
C ASN A 111 -8.58 28.13 -5.05
N VAL A 112 -9.55 27.25 -4.75
CA VAL A 112 -9.97 26.15 -5.64
C VAL A 112 -10.40 26.67 -7.01
N GLY A 113 -11.20 27.73 -7.06
CA GLY A 113 -11.70 28.29 -8.32
C GLY A 113 -10.59 28.80 -9.24
N THR A 114 -9.64 29.55 -8.68
CA THR A 114 -8.48 30.07 -9.41
C THR A 114 -7.56 28.96 -9.86
N TRP A 115 -7.25 28.03 -8.97
CA TRP A 115 -6.41 26.87 -9.26
C TRP A 115 -7.00 26.01 -10.39
N TYR A 116 -8.28 25.67 -10.27
CA TYR A 116 -8.99 24.87 -11.26
C TYR A 116 -9.04 25.56 -12.63
N SER A 117 -9.36 26.86 -12.67
CA SER A 117 -9.42 27.62 -13.92
C SER A 117 -8.06 27.65 -14.62
N ARG A 118 -6.97 27.85 -13.87
CA ARG A 118 -5.60 27.83 -14.41
C ARG A 118 -5.27 26.48 -15.07
N HIS A 119 -5.52 25.36 -14.38
CA HIS A 119 -5.20 24.04 -14.90
C HIS A 119 -6.13 23.62 -16.05
N ARG A 120 -7.40 24.03 -16.02
CA ARG A 120 -8.32 23.85 -17.14
C ARG A 120 -7.86 24.63 -18.38
N ASP A 121 -7.50 25.90 -18.22
CA ASP A 121 -7.09 26.78 -19.33
C ASP A 121 -5.75 26.33 -19.95
N ALA A 122 -4.90 25.67 -19.16
CA ALA A 122 -3.69 24.99 -19.64
C ALA A 122 -3.96 23.64 -20.34
N GLY A 123 -5.20 23.16 -20.35
CA GLY A 123 -5.57 21.85 -20.90
C GLY A 123 -5.17 20.66 -20.02
N GLU A 124 -4.84 20.90 -18.75
CA GLU A 124 -4.41 19.87 -17.81
C GLU A 124 -5.60 19.23 -17.07
N LEU A 125 -6.68 19.97 -16.84
CA LEU A 125 -7.93 19.46 -16.29
C LEU A 125 -9.08 19.53 -17.30
N PRO A 126 -10.01 18.55 -17.29
CA PRO A 126 -11.20 18.57 -18.13
C PRO A 126 -12.11 19.74 -17.74
N ASN A 127 -13.04 20.11 -18.62
CA ASN A 127 -14.07 21.10 -18.29
C ASN A 127 -15.20 20.46 -17.45
N ASP A 128 -14.89 20.10 -16.21
CA ASP A 128 -15.77 19.44 -15.25
C ASP A 128 -15.93 20.25 -13.93
N PRO A 129 -17.12 20.79 -13.62
CA PRO A 129 -17.33 21.62 -12.44
C PRO A 129 -17.34 20.85 -11.10
N THR A 130 -17.05 19.55 -11.09
CA THR A 130 -17.11 18.70 -9.88
C THR A 130 -16.28 19.25 -8.72
N LEU A 131 -15.07 19.75 -8.97
CA LEU A 131 -14.24 20.35 -7.92
C LEU A 131 -14.74 21.71 -7.42
N LEU A 132 -15.51 22.41 -8.24
CA LEU A 132 -16.08 23.71 -7.93
C LEU A 132 -17.34 23.61 -7.06
N LYS A 133 -17.99 22.44 -7.04
CA LYS A 133 -19.15 22.19 -6.17
C LYS A 133 -18.72 22.29 -4.70
N ASN A 134 -19.24 23.30 -4.01
CA ASN A 134 -18.96 23.59 -2.60
C ASN A 134 -17.49 23.88 -2.27
N MET A 135 -16.64 24.13 -3.29
CA MET A 135 -15.23 24.55 -3.23
C MET A 135 -14.50 24.08 -1.96
N LYS A 136 -14.38 22.76 -1.77
CA LYS A 136 -13.74 22.17 -0.59
C LYS A 136 -12.22 22.11 -0.76
N ALA A 137 -11.50 22.03 0.35
CA ALA A 137 -10.04 21.91 0.31
C ALA A 137 -9.56 20.71 -0.53
N LEU A 138 -8.44 20.89 -1.23
CA LEU A 138 -7.81 19.88 -2.07
C LEU A 138 -6.38 19.60 -1.59
N LEU A 139 -5.97 18.34 -1.63
CA LEU A 139 -4.58 17.92 -1.50
C LEU A 139 -4.17 17.24 -2.81
N VAL A 140 -3.07 17.69 -3.40
CA VAL A 140 -2.50 17.11 -4.62
C VAL A 140 -1.17 16.42 -4.33
N SER A 141 -1.00 15.20 -4.85
CA SER A 141 0.22 14.41 -4.71
C SER A 141 0.43 13.48 -5.91
N GLU A 142 1.61 12.84 -6.00
CA GLU A 142 1.90 11.80 -6.99
C GLU A 142 0.84 10.70 -6.95
N ARG A 143 0.39 10.29 -8.13
CA ARG A 143 -0.53 9.17 -8.27
C ARG A 143 0.26 7.86 -8.21
N ILE A 144 -0.17 6.96 -7.35
CA ILE A 144 0.30 5.57 -7.40
C ILE A 144 -0.30 4.92 -8.66
N PRO A 145 0.51 4.38 -9.58
CA PRO A 145 -0.02 3.73 -10.77
C PRO A 145 -0.71 2.42 -10.41
N ALA A 146 -1.86 2.20 -11.04
CA ALA A 146 -2.58 0.95 -10.91
C ALA A 146 -1.82 -0.20 -11.60
N LEU A 147 -2.19 -1.43 -11.25
CA LEU A 147 -1.68 -2.62 -11.93
C LEU A 147 -2.11 -2.62 -13.42
N PRO A 148 -1.24 -3.09 -14.35
CA PRO A 148 -1.56 -3.15 -15.78
C PRO A 148 -2.77 -4.04 -16.06
N GLN A 149 -3.44 -3.82 -17.19
CA GLN A 149 -4.64 -4.57 -17.57
C GLN A 149 -4.40 -6.09 -17.54
N THR A 150 -3.31 -6.55 -18.14
CA THR A 150 -2.93 -7.97 -18.19
C THR A 150 -2.83 -8.60 -16.78
N VAL A 151 -2.34 -7.85 -15.79
CA VAL A 151 -2.24 -8.31 -14.40
C VAL A 151 -3.61 -8.28 -13.72
N ARG A 152 -4.44 -7.27 -14.00
CA ARG A 152 -5.82 -7.18 -13.52
C ARG A 152 -6.69 -8.32 -14.04
N ASP A 153 -6.55 -8.65 -15.32
CA ASP A 153 -7.25 -9.77 -15.94
C ASP A 153 -6.82 -11.10 -15.31
N ALA A 154 -5.53 -11.29 -15.04
CA ALA A 154 -5.04 -12.46 -14.32
C ALA A 154 -5.58 -12.54 -12.88
N LEU A 155 -5.69 -11.42 -12.16
CA LEU A 155 -6.35 -11.39 -10.83
C LEU A 155 -7.81 -11.79 -10.91
N VAL A 156 -8.53 -11.35 -11.94
CA VAL A 156 -9.92 -11.75 -12.21
C VAL A 156 -9.98 -13.26 -12.52
N ASP A 157 -9.06 -13.78 -13.32
CA ASP A 157 -9.06 -15.21 -13.66
C ASP A 157 -8.83 -16.12 -12.46
N VAL A 158 -7.95 -15.73 -11.54
CA VAL A 158 -7.60 -16.54 -10.37
C VAL A 158 -8.61 -16.39 -9.23
N PHE A 159 -9.11 -15.18 -8.96
CA PHE A 159 -9.88 -14.91 -7.73
C PHE A 159 -11.35 -14.55 -7.94
N CYS A 160 -11.77 -14.21 -9.16
CA CYS A 160 -13.18 -13.85 -9.42
C CYS A 160 -14.01 -15.12 -9.70
N PRO A 161 -15.19 -15.26 -9.09
CA PRO A 161 -16.15 -16.30 -9.47
C PRO A 161 -16.46 -16.26 -10.97
N GLU A 162 -16.60 -17.44 -11.59
CA GLU A 162 -16.70 -17.59 -13.05
C GLU A 162 -17.87 -16.79 -13.65
N ASP A 163 -18.99 -16.71 -12.95
CA ASP A 163 -20.18 -15.96 -13.34
C ASP A 163 -20.01 -14.44 -13.28
N GLN A 164 -19.01 -13.94 -12.53
CA GLN A 164 -18.74 -12.51 -12.36
C GLN A 164 -17.55 -12.01 -13.19
N LYS A 165 -16.76 -12.91 -13.79
CA LYS A 165 -15.54 -12.59 -14.54
C LYS A 165 -15.76 -11.54 -15.65
N THR A 166 -16.84 -11.67 -16.42
CA THR A 166 -17.17 -10.72 -17.49
C THR A 166 -17.52 -9.34 -16.92
N ALA A 167 -18.35 -9.30 -15.87
CA ALA A 167 -18.75 -8.05 -15.22
C ALA A 167 -17.55 -7.35 -14.58
N ALA A 168 -16.67 -8.10 -13.92
CA ALA A 168 -15.46 -7.57 -13.29
C ALA A 168 -14.51 -6.91 -14.31
N ARG A 169 -14.34 -7.48 -15.51
CA ARG A 169 -13.52 -6.89 -16.57
C ARG A 169 -14.15 -5.64 -17.18
N ALA A 170 -15.47 -5.63 -17.29
CA ALA A 170 -16.21 -4.49 -17.82
C ALA A 170 -16.29 -3.30 -16.84
N ASN A 171 -16.10 -3.54 -15.53
CA ASN A 171 -16.23 -2.52 -14.51
C ASN A 171 -15.05 -1.51 -14.55
N PRO A 172 -15.31 -0.21 -14.87
CA PRO A 172 -14.24 0.79 -14.96
C PRO A 172 -13.52 1.04 -13.64
N GLU A 173 -14.17 0.85 -12.48
CA GLU A 173 -13.53 1.05 -11.18
C GLU A 173 -12.33 0.11 -10.96
N ASN A 174 -12.37 -1.06 -11.60
CA ASN A 174 -11.32 -2.06 -11.49
C ASN A 174 -10.03 -1.63 -12.22
N ARG A 175 -10.05 -0.59 -13.04
CA ARG A 175 -8.84 0.03 -13.62
C ARG A 175 -7.92 0.63 -12.57
N ASN A 176 -8.50 1.08 -11.45
CA ASN A 176 -7.78 1.71 -10.36
C ASN A 176 -7.34 0.69 -9.28
N CYS A 177 -6.84 -0.47 -9.73
CA CYS A 177 -6.44 -1.57 -8.87
C CYS A 177 -5.08 -1.32 -8.20
N LEU A 178 -5.12 -1.22 -6.88
CA LEU A 178 -3.97 -1.31 -5.98
C LEU A 178 -4.26 -2.46 -5.01
N LEU A 179 -3.28 -3.33 -4.75
CA LEU A 179 -3.48 -4.45 -3.84
C LEU A 179 -3.17 -4.00 -2.41
N ARG A 180 -4.13 -4.11 -1.48
CA ARG A 180 -3.90 -3.83 -0.07
C ARG A 180 -3.09 -4.97 0.56
N LEU A 181 -1.86 -4.69 0.96
CA LEU A 181 -0.91 -5.70 1.43
C LEU A 181 -1.14 -6.04 2.90
N TYR A 182 -1.63 -7.24 3.20
CA TYR A 182 -1.86 -7.67 4.58
C TYR A 182 -0.96 -8.84 4.98
N LEU A 183 0.12 -8.55 5.70
CA LEU A 183 1.02 -9.57 6.25
C LEU A 183 0.60 -10.07 7.63
N GLY A 184 -0.39 -9.43 8.26
CA GLY A 184 -0.92 -9.82 9.57
C GLY A 184 -2.31 -10.45 9.51
N ARG A 185 -2.81 -10.80 8.32
CA ARG A 185 -4.16 -11.32 8.09
C ARG A 185 -4.15 -12.51 7.15
N ARG A 186 -4.96 -13.50 7.50
CA ARG A 186 -5.45 -14.55 6.60
C ARG A 186 -6.96 -14.43 6.46
N ARG A 187 -7.51 -14.86 5.32
CA ARG A 187 -8.95 -15.12 5.22
C ARG A 187 -9.32 -16.25 6.19
N ALA A 188 -10.44 -16.13 6.90
CA ALA A 188 -10.95 -17.21 7.72
C ALA A 188 -11.51 -18.30 6.79
N TYR A 189 -10.88 -19.47 6.76
CA TYR A 189 -11.49 -20.67 6.19
C TYR A 189 -12.58 -21.12 7.15
N SER A 190 -13.85 -20.91 6.81
CA SER A 190 -14.97 -21.54 7.52
C SER A 190 -14.92 -23.04 7.23
N GLY A 191 -14.30 -23.79 8.16
CA GLY A 191 -14.13 -25.23 8.02
C GLY A 191 -15.45 -25.98 8.16
N VAL A 192 -15.79 -26.79 7.16
CA VAL A 192 -16.25 -28.18 7.32
C VAL A 192 -15.66 -28.98 6.16
N GLY A 193 -14.99 -30.09 6.47
CA GLY A 193 -14.08 -30.78 5.56
C GLY A 193 -14.69 -31.27 4.24
N SER A 194 -13.98 -31.02 3.16
CA SER A 194 -13.81 -31.94 2.04
C SER A 194 -12.59 -31.51 1.24
N GLU A 195 -11.91 -32.50 0.66
CA GLU A 195 -10.80 -32.36 -0.27
C GLU A 195 -11.03 -31.26 -1.33
N LEU A 196 -9.92 -30.62 -1.74
CA LEU A 196 -9.81 -29.78 -2.94
C LEU A 196 -11.06 -28.95 -3.28
N SER A 197 -11.24 -27.81 -2.60
CA SER A 197 -12.07 -26.76 -3.18
C SER A 197 -11.35 -25.43 -3.12
N VAL A 198 -10.74 -25.06 -4.25
CA VAL A 198 -10.29 -23.70 -4.63
C VAL A 198 -11.50 -22.74 -4.77
N HIS A 199 -12.65 -23.08 -4.15
CA HIS A 199 -13.96 -22.48 -4.36
C HIS A 199 -14.73 -22.17 -3.07
N ASN A 200 -14.12 -22.34 -1.90
CA ASN A 200 -14.71 -21.86 -0.64
C ASN A 200 -14.36 -20.38 -0.41
N PHE A 201 -14.82 -19.56 -1.35
CA PHE A 201 -15.11 -18.16 -1.10
C PHE A 201 -16.25 -18.12 -0.07
N ASP A 202 -16.08 -17.32 0.98
CA ASP A 202 -17.07 -17.11 2.04
C ASP A 202 -18.51 -17.15 1.49
N PHE A 203 -19.34 -18.07 1.99
CA PHE A 203 -20.72 -18.26 1.56
C PHE A 203 -21.57 -16.99 1.75
N SER A 204 -21.10 -16.01 2.55
CA SER A 204 -21.71 -14.68 2.68
C SER A 204 -21.41 -13.71 1.52
N LEU A 205 -20.41 -14.00 0.68
CA LEU A 205 -19.96 -13.16 -0.44
C LEU A 205 -20.53 -13.54 -1.81
N ARG A 206 -21.29 -14.63 -1.96
CA ARG A 206 -21.95 -14.94 -3.25
C ARG A 206 -22.95 -13.87 -3.71
N SER A 207 -23.34 -12.97 -2.81
CA SER A 207 -24.22 -11.83 -3.11
C SER A 207 -23.47 -10.51 -3.36
N ALA A 208 -22.14 -10.48 -3.17
CA ALA A 208 -21.33 -9.26 -3.35
C ALA A 208 -20.61 -9.27 -4.71
N GLU A 209 -20.66 -8.14 -5.41
CA GLU A 209 -19.96 -7.94 -6.68
C GLU A 209 -18.44 -7.95 -6.47
N PHE A 210 -17.71 -8.74 -7.26
CA PHE A 210 -16.25 -8.79 -7.24
C PHE A 210 -15.64 -7.46 -7.70
N ARG A 211 -14.71 -6.91 -6.90
CA ARG A 211 -14.00 -5.66 -7.20
C ARG A 211 -12.49 -5.81 -6.98
N LEU A 212 -11.72 -5.23 -7.89
CA LEU A 212 -10.27 -5.07 -7.79
C LEU A 212 -9.87 -3.79 -7.05
N ARG A 213 -10.79 -2.82 -6.94
CA ARG A 213 -10.60 -1.66 -6.06
C ARG A 213 -10.63 -2.12 -4.61
N ASN A 214 -9.63 -1.73 -3.83
CA ASN A 214 -9.42 -2.22 -2.46
C ASN A 214 -9.26 -3.75 -2.34
N PHE A 215 -8.74 -4.41 -3.37
CA PHE A 215 -8.51 -5.85 -3.31
C PHE A 215 -7.53 -6.19 -2.19
N GLU A 216 -7.98 -6.93 -1.18
CA GLU A 216 -7.15 -7.38 -0.08
C GLU A 216 -6.22 -8.50 -0.55
N PHE A 217 -4.92 -8.29 -0.43
CA PHE A 217 -3.88 -9.27 -0.75
C PHE A 217 -3.29 -9.79 0.57
N THR A 218 -3.96 -10.80 1.12
CA THR A 218 -3.67 -11.46 2.40
C THR A 218 -2.63 -12.56 2.25
N LEU A 219 -2.02 -13.00 3.36
CA LEU A 219 -0.99 -14.04 3.36
C LEU A 219 -1.38 -15.30 2.61
N ASP A 220 -2.61 -15.78 2.82
CA ASP A 220 -3.11 -16.99 2.17
C ASP A 220 -3.23 -16.81 0.64
N LYS A 221 -3.59 -15.62 0.14
CA LYS A 221 -3.57 -15.33 -1.30
C LYS A 221 -2.16 -15.25 -1.86
N MET A 222 -1.19 -14.77 -1.07
CA MET A 222 0.21 -14.76 -1.47
C MET A 222 0.72 -16.20 -1.62
N GLU A 223 0.41 -17.06 -0.65
CA GLU A 223 0.74 -18.49 -0.67
C GLU A 223 0.04 -19.24 -1.82
N ASP A 224 -1.25 -18.99 -2.07
CA ASP A 224 -2.01 -19.56 -3.19
C ASP A 224 -1.35 -19.25 -4.56
N LEU A 225 -0.75 -18.06 -4.69
CA LEU A 225 -0.02 -17.64 -5.89
C LEU A 225 1.47 -18.04 -5.88
N GLY A 226 1.99 -18.54 -4.76
CA GLY A 226 3.42 -18.78 -4.54
C GLY A 226 4.26 -17.49 -4.39
N VAL A 227 3.63 -16.33 -4.21
CA VAL A 227 4.33 -15.06 -3.99
C VAL A 227 4.91 -15.06 -2.58
N ASP A 228 6.24 -14.97 -2.47
CA ASP A 228 6.91 -14.94 -1.16
C ASP A 228 6.50 -13.69 -0.35
N PRO A 229 5.82 -13.81 0.80
CA PRO A 229 5.41 -12.65 1.59
C PRO A 229 6.60 -11.93 2.25
N MET A 230 7.73 -12.61 2.44
CA MET A 230 8.90 -12.07 3.15
C MET A 230 9.46 -10.81 2.47
N GLN A 231 9.35 -10.73 1.15
CA GLN A 231 9.81 -9.57 0.37
C GLN A 231 9.13 -8.25 0.76
N PHE A 232 7.96 -8.29 1.43
CA PHE A 232 7.20 -7.10 1.81
C PHE A 232 7.47 -6.65 3.26
N ALA A 233 8.16 -7.45 4.08
CA ALA A 233 8.42 -7.12 5.48
C ALA A 233 9.38 -5.91 5.63
N ALA A 234 10.48 -5.90 4.87
CA ALA A 234 11.49 -4.85 4.99
C ALA A 234 10.96 -3.42 4.71
N PRO A 235 10.23 -3.17 3.60
CA PRO A 235 9.64 -1.85 3.36
C PRO A 235 8.70 -1.37 4.47
N MET A 236 7.92 -2.29 5.07
CA MET A 236 6.99 -1.94 6.15
C MET A 236 7.73 -1.63 7.46
N ALA A 237 8.74 -2.43 7.80
CA ALA A 237 9.56 -2.25 8.99
C ALA A 237 10.33 -0.91 8.96
N GLU A 238 11.02 -0.64 7.83
CA GLU A 238 11.75 0.61 7.63
C GLU A 238 10.81 1.83 7.69
N ALA A 239 9.62 1.73 7.08
CA ALA A 239 8.63 2.80 7.10
C ALA A 239 8.16 3.13 8.53
N LEU A 240 7.88 2.10 9.34
CA LEU A 240 7.47 2.29 10.73
C LEU A 240 8.60 2.87 11.58
N ALA A 241 9.83 2.40 11.42
CA ALA A 241 10.98 2.96 12.13
C ALA A 241 11.21 4.44 11.77
N LEU A 242 11.12 4.77 10.48
CA LEU A 242 11.16 6.15 9.98
C LEU A 242 10.07 7.02 10.62
N MET A 243 8.82 6.56 10.61
CA MET A 243 7.69 7.31 11.16
C MET A 243 7.83 7.50 12.69
N HIS A 244 8.12 6.44 13.44
CA HIS A 244 8.22 6.49 14.90
C HIS A 244 9.39 7.37 15.35
N TRP A 245 10.58 7.21 14.77
CA TRP A 245 11.79 7.77 15.37
C TRP A 245 12.33 8.99 14.65
N LYS A 246 12.19 9.04 13.32
CA LYS A 246 12.67 10.19 12.53
C LYS A 246 11.61 11.28 12.46
N VAL A 247 10.37 10.90 12.13
CA VAL A 247 9.25 11.83 11.99
C VAL A 247 8.55 12.10 13.32
N ARG A 248 8.67 11.18 14.28
CA ARG A 248 8.04 11.25 15.60
C ARG A 248 6.52 11.25 15.51
N CYS A 249 5.98 10.27 14.78
CA CYS A 249 4.56 10.00 14.73
C CYS A 249 4.22 8.53 15.00
N ASP A 250 2.95 8.27 15.32
CA ASP A 250 2.44 6.95 15.73
C ASP A 250 2.11 6.00 14.57
N ALA A 251 2.21 6.48 13.34
CA ALA A 251 1.79 5.76 12.12
C ALA A 251 0.34 5.23 12.18
N PHE A 252 -0.57 5.93 12.87
CA PHE A 252 -1.97 5.52 12.98
C PHE A 252 -2.73 5.69 11.65
N ASP A 253 -3.51 4.66 11.31
CA ASP A 253 -4.33 4.46 10.10
C ASP A 253 -3.57 4.52 8.75
N VAL A 254 -2.24 4.46 8.75
CA VAL A 254 -1.48 4.38 7.48
C VAL A 254 -1.73 3.06 6.76
N GLU A 255 -1.83 3.12 5.44
CA GLU A 255 -2.12 1.98 4.57
C GLU A 255 -0.91 1.62 3.69
N PHE A 256 -0.73 0.32 3.46
CA PHE A 256 0.31 -0.21 2.55
C PHE A 256 -0.33 -0.91 1.36
N VAL A 257 0.12 -0.57 0.16
CA VAL A 257 -0.38 -1.16 -1.09
C VAL A 257 0.73 -1.58 -2.02
N LEU A 258 0.45 -2.58 -2.85
CA LEU A 258 1.25 -2.93 -4.02
C LEU A 258 0.65 -2.22 -5.24
N GLY A 259 1.47 -1.39 -5.90
CA GLY A 259 1.13 -0.71 -7.14
C GLY A 259 2.27 -0.83 -8.13
N SER A 260 2.05 -0.45 -9.39
CA SER A 260 3.13 -0.49 -10.39
C SER A 260 4.21 0.54 -10.04
N SER A 261 5.45 0.30 -10.45
CA SER A 261 6.50 1.31 -10.29
C SER A 261 6.33 2.42 -11.33
N THR A 262 6.56 3.69 -10.97
CA THR A 262 6.69 4.83 -11.92
C THR A 262 8.13 5.13 -12.32
N LYS A 263 9.10 4.77 -11.46
CA LYS A 263 10.46 5.31 -11.54
C LYS A 263 11.46 4.25 -11.99
N LEU A 264 12.20 4.63 -13.03
CA LEU A 264 13.50 4.07 -13.35
C LEU A 264 14.39 4.25 -12.12
N ARG A 265 14.84 3.15 -11.50
CA ARG A 265 15.88 3.25 -10.46
C ARG A 265 17.19 2.81 -11.10
N VAL A 266 17.97 3.80 -11.52
CA VAL A 266 19.37 3.59 -11.87
C VAL A 266 20.10 3.24 -10.58
N ARG A 267 20.53 1.99 -10.42
CA ARG A 267 21.48 1.64 -9.36
C ARG A 267 22.86 1.89 -9.93
N CYS A 268 23.55 2.93 -9.45
CA CYS A 268 24.99 3.00 -9.64
C CYS A 268 25.60 1.83 -8.87
N ALA A 269 26.43 1.01 -9.51
CA ALA A 269 27.16 -0.03 -8.78
C ALA A 269 28.00 0.68 -7.71
N LEU A 270 27.93 0.20 -6.46
CA LEU A 270 28.87 0.66 -5.44
C LEU A 270 30.27 0.26 -5.92
N VAL A 271 31.16 1.23 -6.04
CA VAL A 271 32.59 0.94 -6.21
C VAL A 271 33.00 0.20 -4.94
N GLY A 272 33.33 -1.08 -5.06
CA GLY A 272 33.68 -1.94 -3.92
C GLY A 272 34.78 -1.29 -3.09
N GLY A 273 34.62 -1.31 -1.77
CA GLY A 273 35.45 -0.57 -0.81
C GLY A 273 36.91 -1.01 -0.69
N ASP A 274 37.37 -1.98 -1.47
CA ASP A 274 38.69 -2.62 -1.26
C ASP A 274 39.60 -2.64 -2.51
N GLU A 275 39.22 -2.01 -3.62
CA GLU A 275 40.18 -1.74 -4.72
C GLU A 275 40.70 -0.31 -4.58
N GLU A 276 41.94 -0.18 -4.10
CA GLU A 276 42.75 1.03 -4.25
C GLU A 276 42.47 1.60 -5.64
N THR A 277 41.93 2.83 -5.66
CA THR A 277 41.59 3.56 -6.86
C THR A 277 42.89 3.82 -7.64
N SER A 278 43.35 2.84 -8.42
CA SER A 278 44.31 3.06 -9.49
C SER A 278 43.76 4.24 -10.27
N GLY A 279 44.52 5.33 -10.40
CA GLY A 279 44.06 6.62 -10.94
C GLY A 279 43.59 6.61 -12.41
N GLU A 280 43.22 5.45 -12.94
CA GLU A 280 42.55 5.30 -14.22
C GLU A 280 41.06 5.67 -14.11
N MET A 281 40.68 6.64 -14.93
CA MET A 281 39.28 6.99 -15.15
C MET A 281 38.60 5.85 -15.95
N ARG A 282 37.62 5.18 -15.34
CA ARG A 282 36.84 4.09 -15.97
C ARG A 282 35.43 4.57 -16.30
N THR A 283 34.90 4.18 -17.46
CA THR A 283 33.47 4.40 -17.79
C THR A 283 32.59 3.40 -17.02
N THR A 284 31.52 3.90 -16.41
CA THR A 284 30.44 3.09 -15.80
C THR A 284 29.22 2.95 -16.73
N TRP A 285 29.32 3.51 -17.95
CA TRP A 285 28.34 3.39 -19.04
C TRP A 285 28.89 2.40 -20.08
N ASN A 286 28.14 1.35 -20.41
CA ASN A 286 28.73 0.13 -20.95
C ASN A 286 28.74 0.00 -22.48
N ARG A 287 29.83 -0.64 -22.90
CA ARG A 287 30.17 -1.49 -24.08
C ARG A 287 29.09 -1.77 -25.14
N GLU A 288 29.57 -1.84 -26.38
CA GLU A 288 28.82 -2.19 -27.59
C GLU A 288 28.22 -3.61 -27.58
N PRO A 289 27.13 -3.85 -28.34
CA PRO A 289 26.39 -5.10 -28.32
C PRO A 289 27.21 -6.24 -28.94
N GLY A 290 27.56 -7.25 -28.14
CA GLY A 290 28.30 -8.43 -28.63
C GLY A 290 28.87 -9.33 -27.55
N ASP A 291 29.06 -8.86 -26.31
CA ASP A 291 29.44 -9.70 -25.16
C ASP A 291 28.19 -10.43 -24.62
N ASP A 292 28.05 -11.66 -25.04
CA ASP A 292 26.93 -12.60 -24.91
C ASP A 292 26.66 -13.15 -23.49
N ASN A 293 27.09 -12.45 -22.44
CA ASN A 293 26.67 -12.78 -21.06
C ASN A 293 26.64 -11.58 -20.10
N ASN A 294 26.64 -10.35 -20.62
CA ASN A 294 26.61 -9.16 -19.79
C ASN A 294 25.64 -8.14 -20.36
N THR A 295 24.33 -8.43 -20.25
CA THR A 295 23.32 -7.38 -20.39
C THR A 295 23.69 -6.27 -19.43
N ASN A 296 23.90 -5.08 -19.97
CA ASN A 296 23.93 -3.85 -19.19
C ASN A 296 22.81 -3.89 -18.15
N PRO A 297 22.96 -3.26 -16.97
CA PRO A 297 21.80 -2.76 -16.29
C PRO A 297 21.22 -1.66 -17.20
N GLU A 298 20.57 -2.09 -18.29
CA GLU A 298 19.49 -1.35 -18.90
C GLU A 298 18.70 -0.79 -17.74
N CYS A 299 18.29 0.45 -17.85
CA CYS A 299 17.50 1.12 -16.85
C CYS A 299 16.20 0.33 -16.56
N LEU A 300 16.29 -0.70 -15.72
CA LEU A 300 15.26 -1.70 -15.55
C LEU A 300 14.32 -1.21 -14.45
N GLN A 301 13.07 -1.02 -14.82
CA GLN A 301 12.01 -0.60 -13.92
C GLN A 301 11.49 -1.81 -13.17
N ARG A 302 11.38 -1.73 -11.83
CA ARG A 302 10.67 -2.78 -11.07
C ARG A 302 9.22 -2.86 -11.54
N ALA A 303 8.65 -4.05 -11.65
CA ALA A 303 7.25 -4.23 -12.02
C ALA A 303 6.33 -3.55 -11.00
N VAL A 304 6.54 -3.87 -9.74
CA VAL A 304 5.74 -3.39 -8.60
C VAL A 304 6.60 -2.81 -7.49
N GLN A 305 5.99 -1.95 -6.68
CA GLN A 305 6.58 -1.35 -5.49
C GLN A 305 5.58 -1.35 -4.34
N VAL A 306 6.09 -1.44 -3.11
CA VAL A 306 5.28 -1.21 -1.90
C VAL A 306 5.15 0.29 -1.72
N TRP A 307 3.92 0.79 -1.63
CA TRP A 307 3.61 2.19 -1.43
C TRP A 307 2.96 2.42 -0.06
N LEU A 308 3.32 3.52 0.57
CA LEU A 308 2.75 4.00 1.84
C LEU A 308 1.82 5.19 1.57
N LEU A 309 0.60 5.15 2.12
CA LEU A 309 -0.40 6.21 1.97
C LEU A 309 -1.34 6.31 3.19
N ASP A 310 -2.31 7.23 3.09
CA ASP A 310 -3.33 7.56 4.10
C ASP A 310 -2.73 8.12 5.41
N PHE A 311 -2.33 9.40 5.39
CA PHE A 311 -1.66 10.03 6.54
C PHE A 311 -2.60 10.89 7.39
N ASN A 312 -3.90 10.87 7.09
CA ASN A 312 -4.90 11.78 7.65
C ASN A 312 -5.12 11.60 9.17
N GLN A 313 -4.82 10.44 9.75
CA GLN A 313 -4.99 10.16 11.18
C GLN A 313 -3.68 10.05 11.96
N VAL A 314 -2.53 10.28 11.32
CA VAL A 314 -1.22 10.18 11.97
C VAL A 314 -1.10 11.25 13.07
N GLY A 315 -0.74 10.82 14.28
CA GLY A 315 -0.54 11.66 15.46
C GLY A 315 0.93 11.81 15.84
N SER A 316 1.32 12.93 16.44
CA SER A 316 2.67 13.11 16.97
C SER A 316 2.92 12.29 18.23
N ILE A 317 4.14 11.78 18.40
CA ILE A 317 4.57 11.07 19.60
C ILE A 317 5.77 11.74 20.26
N THR A 318 5.86 11.62 21.57
CA THR A 318 7.03 11.99 22.38
C THR A 318 8.10 10.90 22.28
N MET A 319 9.37 11.22 22.54
CA MET A 319 10.47 10.24 22.53
C MET A 319 10.66 9.67 23.94
N ASP A 320 9.60 9.07 24.47
CA ASP A 320 9.53 8.48 25.81
C ASP A 320 8.51 7.33 25.82
N GLU A 321 8.26 6.78 27.01
CA GLU A 321 7.31 5.68 27.22
C GLU A 321 5.86 6.00 26.82
N GLU A 322 5.42 7.26 26.88
CA GLU A 322 4.08 7.65 26.42
C GLU A 322 4.00 7.58 24.89
N GLY A 323 5.03 8.07 24.21
CA GLY A 323 5.12 7.99 22.75
C GLY A 323 5.21 6.55 22.26
N VAL A 324 5.97 5.70 22.96
CA VAL A 324 6.00 4.24 22.69
C VAL A 324 4.58 3.66 22.81
N TYR A 325 3.82 4.01 23.86
CA TYR A 325 2.44 3.53 24.02
C TYR A 325 1.53 3.94 22.84
N LYS A 326 1.63 5.20 22.36
CA LYS A 326 0.88 5.66 21.19
C LYS A 326 1.26 4.90 19.92
N ALA A 327 2.55 4.63 19.70
CA ALA A 327 3.03 3.83 18.58
C ALA A 327 2.53 2.38 18.65
N VAL A 328 2.54 1.74 19.83
CA VAL A 328 2.00 0.39 20.03
C VAL A 328 0.51 0.36 19.71
N ARG A 329 -0.23 1.40 20.12
CA ARG A 329 -1.65 1.54 19.77
C ARG A 329 -1.83 1.69 18.26
N GLY A 330 -1.08 2.56 17.59
CA GLY A 330 -1.07 2.69 16.13
C GLY A 330 -0.85 1.35 15.43
N PHE A 331 0.13 0.58 15.89
CA PHE A 331 0.38 -0.76 15.35
C PHE A 331 -0.85 -1.68 15.43
N TRP A 332 -1.53 -1.74 16.58
CA TRP A 332 -2.61 -2.70 16.84
C TRP A 332 -4.00 -2.25 16.43
N ASP A 333 -4.25 -0.94 16.42
CA ASP A 333 -5.52 -0.34 16.01
C ASP A 333 -5.59 -0.14 14.50
N ASN A 334 -4.45 -0.15 13.79
CA ASN A 334 -4.45 -0.24 12.33
C ASN A 334 -4.98 -1.60 11.87
N ASP A 335 -5.52 -1.62 10.65
CA ASP A 335 -5.70 -2.88 9.95
C ASP A 335 -4.35 -3.63 9.86
N PRO A 336 -4.37 -4.97 9.86
CA PRO A 336 -3.18 -5.82 9.99
C PRO A 336 -2.31 -5.86 8.72
N TYR A 337 -1.87 -4.69 8.24
CA TYR A 337 -0.90 -4.55 7.16
C TYR A 337 0.43 -5.20 7.54
N TYR A 338 0.90 -4.91 8.76
CA TYR A 338 2.15 -5.43 9.32
C TYR A 338 2.00 -6.89 9.78
N PRO A 339 3.09 -7.68 9.77
CA PRO A 339 3.13 -8.99 10.41
C PRO A 339 2.72 -8.87 11.88
N ARG A 340 1.92 -9.82 12.38
CA ARG A 340 1.57 -9.87 13.81
C ARG A 340 2.51 -10.83 14.55
N PRO A 341 2.89 -10.55 15.80
CA PRO A 341 3.60 -11.52 16.61
C PRO A 341 2.77 -12.80 16.75
N ALA A 342 3.37 -13.94 16.42
CA ALA A 342 2.72 -15.25 16.48
C ALA A 342 3.37 -16.11 17.55
N SER A 343 2.55 -16.71 18.43
CA SER A 343 2.98 -17.45 19.63
C SER A 343 2.92 -18.96 19.51
N HIS A 344 2.47 -19.49 18.37
CA HIS A 344 2.11 -20.90 18.26
C HIS A 344 2.79 -21.50 17.02
N GLU A 345 3.71 -22.42 17.29
CA GLU A 345 4.50 -23.23 16.35
C GLU A 345 5.73 -22.54 15.74
N ALA A 346 6.89 -23.13 16.03
CA ALA A 346 8.14 -22.75 15.39
C ALA A 346 8.04 -23.00 13.88
N ASN A 347 8.53 -22.05 13.08
CA ASN A 347 8.69 -22.15 11.63
C ASN A 347 7.44 -21.90 10.74
N THR A 348 6.38 -21.28 11.27
CA THR A 348 5.27 -20.77 10.42
C THR A 348 5.71 -19.55 9.60
N THR A 349 4.98 -19.24 8.52
CA THR A 349 5.19 -18.01 7.71
C THR A 349 5.09 -16.77 8.58
N GLU A 350 4.12 -16.71 9.48
CA GLU A 350 3.89 -15.60 10.41
C GLU A 350 5.05 -15.38 11.38
N VAL A 351 5.57 -16.46 11.98
CA VAL A 351 6.74 -16.36 12.88
C VAL A 351 7.94 -15.82 12.10
N ARG A 352 8.22 -16.35 10.90
CA ARG A 352 9.34 -15.86 10.07
C ARG A 352 9.16 -14.39 9.70
N LEU A 353 7.96 -13.98 9.30
CA LEU A 353 7.64 -12.60 8.96
C LEU A 353 7.83 -11.65 10.15
N TRP A 354 7.36 -12.04 11.34
CA TRP A 354 7.52 -11.25 12.54
C TRP A 354 9.00 -11.09 12.93
N GLU A 355 9.77 -12.17 12.90
CA GLU A 355 11.21 -12.11 13.21
C GLU A 355 11.96 -11.21 12.22
N MET A 356 11.74 -11.36 10.91
CA MET A 356 12.34 -10.48 9.90
C MET A 356 11.91 -9.02 10.09
N PHE A 357 10.62 -8.79 10.33
CA PHE A 357 10.11 -7.44 10.58
C PHE A 357 10.78 -6.80 11.80
N LYS A 358 10.87 -7.55 12.92
CA LYS A 358 11.50 -7.11 14.16
C LYS A 358 12.97 -6.78 13.98
N GLU A 359 13.73 -7.65 13.33
CA GLU A 359 15.15 -7.46 13.06
C GLU A 359 15.39 -6.16 12.27
N ILE A 360 14.68 -5.99 11.15
CA ILE A 360 14.83 -4.82 10.28
C ILE A 360 14.35 -3.56 10.98
N TYR A 361 13.20 -3.61 11.66
CA TYR A 361 12.67 -2.48 12.41
C TYR A 361 13.69 -1.99 13.45
N LEU A 362 14.26 -2.89 14.24
CA LEU A 362 15.24 -2.54 15.26
C LEU A 362 16.53 -2.00 14.64
N ALA A 363 17.06 -2.63 13.59
CA ALA A 363 18.25 -2.17 12.89
C ALA A 363 18.07 -0.74 12.36
N THR A 364 16.99 -0.46 11.63
CA THR A 364 16.68 0.88 11.13
C THR A 364 16.42 1.86 12.26
N SER A 365 15.75 1.44 13.34
CA SER A 365 15.48 2.30 14.49
C SER A 365 16.77 2.74 15.18
N VAL A 366 17.71 1.83 15.43
CA VAL A 366 19.01 2.13 16.05
C VAL A 366 19.85 3.03 15.14
N GLU A 367 19.76 2.86 13.82
CA GLU A 367 20.41 3.78 12.89
C GLU A 367 19.87 5.22 13.03
N ILE A 368 18.57 5.40 13.26
CA ILE A 368 17.94 6.73 13.44
C ILE A 368 18.24 7.33 14.81
N THR A 369 17.97 6.57 15.89
CA THR A 369 17.98 7.08 17.27
C THR A 369 19.39 7.10 17.86
N LYS A 370 20.29 6.25 17.36
CA LYS A 370 21.60 5.93 17.97
C LYS A 370 21.48 5.32 19.37
N GLU A 371 20.32 4.77 19.70
CA GLU A 371 20.04 4.07 20.97
C GLU A 371 19.06 2.90 20.78
N THR A 372 19.02 1.98 21.73
CA THR A 372 18.22 0.74 21.63
C THR A 372 17.00 0.70 22.54
N SER A 373 16.91 1.61 23.51
CA SER A 373 15.94 1.56 24.62
C SER A 373 14.47 1.63 24.15
N LEU A 374 14.07 2.74 23.51
CA LEU A 374 12.70 2.97 23.05
C LEU A 374 12.29 2.02 21.91
N PRO A 375 13.14 1.74 20.89
CA PRO A 375 12.82 0.76 19.85
C PRO A 375 12.56 -0.64 20.41
N LEU A 376 13.37 -1.09 21.37
CA LEU A 376 13.18 -2.39 22.01
C LEU A 376 11.93 -2.39 22.91
N SER A 377 11.65 -1.29 23.61
CA SER A 377 10.42 -1.10 24.40
C SER A 377 9.17 -1.22 23.52
N PHE A 378 9.18 -0.62 22.33
CA PHE A 378 8.09 -0.77 21.35
C PHE A 378 7.85 -2.23 20.96
N ILE A 379 8.88 -2.94 20.50
CA ILE A 379 8.75 -4.35 20.10
C ILE A 379 8.24 -5.22 21.25
N THR A 380 8.84 -5.07 22.44
CA THR A 380 8.45 -5.85 23.63
C THR A 380 6.99 -5.62 23.99
N LYS A 381 6.52 -4.37 23.91
CA LYS A 381 5.11 -4.03 24.20
C LYS A 381 4.16 -4.54 23.13
N VAL A 382 4.55 -4.54 21.85
CA VAL A 382 3.77 -5.15 20.77
C VAL A 382 3.59 -6.65 21.00
N GLU A 383 4.66 -7.38 21.35
CA GLU A 383 4.61 -8.82 21.64
C GLU A 383 3.77 -9.14 22.88
N LYS A 384 3.87 -8.30 23.93
CA LYS A 384 3.04 -8.42 25.13
C LYS A 384 1.55 -8.22 24.83
N GLU A 385 1.22 -7.21 24.04
CA GLU A 385 -0.16 -6.94 23.61
C GLU A 385 -0.70 -8.09 22.74
N ALA A 386 0.13 -8.72 21.89
CA ALA A 386 -0.25 -9.93 21.15
C ALA A 386 -0.72 -11.05 22.09
N THR A 387 0.08 -11.32 23.12
CA THR A 387 -0.21 -12.36 24.12
C THR A 387 -1.53 -12.07 24.85
N ALA A 388 -1.76 -10.81 25.23
CA ALA A 388 -2.99 -10.40 25.90
C ALA A 388 -4.24 -10.56 25.00
N ARG A 389 -4.12 -10.23 23.71
CA ARG A 389 -5.19 -10.38 22.72
C ARG A 389 -5.52 -11.85 22.45
N THR A 390 -4.51 -12.72 22.33
CA THR A 390 -4.70 -14.17 22.16
C THR A 390 -5.36 -14.80 23.37
N ALA A 391 -4.94 -14.43 24.58
CA ALA A 391 -5.58 -14.90 25.81
C ALA A 391 -7.05 -14.48 25.89
N SER A 392 -7.36 -13.24 25.51
CA SER A 392 -8.74 -12.71 25.50
C SER A 392 -9.63 -13.39 24.45
N ALA A 393 -9.09 -13.72 23.28
CA ALA A 393 -9.81 -14.44 22.23
C ALA A 393 -10.15 -15.88 22.64
N SER A 394 -9.25 -16.54 23.38
CA SER A 394 -9.48 -17.90 23.93
C SER A 394 -10.55 -17.92 25.02
N ILE A 395 -10.63 -16.87 25.87
CA ILE A 395 -11.64 -16.75 26.93
C ILE A 395 -13.08 -16.61 26.36
N LEU A 396 -13.24 -16.07 25.16
CA LEU A 396 -14.53 -15.92 24.49
C LEU A 396 -15.04 -17.20 23.79
N GLN A 397 -14.30 -18.31 23.85
CA GLN A 397 -14.70 -19.62 23.28
C GLN A 397 -15.38 -20.58 24.30
N GLY A 398 -15.96 -20.04 25.39
CA GLY A 398 -16.84 -20.81 26.27
C GLY A 398 -18.21 -21.10 25.63
N PRO A 399 -18.93 -22.17 26.03
CA PRO A 399 -20.14 -22.61 25.36
C PRO A 399 -21.26 -21.55 25.41
N PRO A 400 -22.10 -21.44 24.37
CA PRO A 400 -23.05 -20.34 24.23
C PRO A 400 -24.14 -20.40 25.29
N LYS A 401 -24.34 -19.29 26.01
CA LYS A 401 -25.62 -19.02 26.68
C LYS A 401 -26.60 -18.52 25.61
N GLY A 402 -27.53 -19.36 25.16
CA GLY A 402 -28.75 -18.90 24.49
C GLY A 402 -29.86 -18.59 25.52
N PRO A 403 -31.06 -18.15 25.08
CA PRO A 403 -31.35 -17.23 23.98
C PRO A 403 -32.35 -16.12 24.42
N THR A 404 -32.35 -14.97 23.76
CA THR A 404 -33.61 -14.25 23.48
C THR A 404 -33.52 -13.36 22.24
N SER A 405 -34.59 -13.48 21.46
CA SER A 405 -34.92 -12.89 20.17
C SER A 405 -34.93 -11.36 20.10
N ALA A 406 -34.51 -10.79 18.97
CA ALA A 406 -35.41 -10.14 18.00
C ALA A 406 -34.65 -9.65 16.77
N ALA A 407 -35.17 -10.00 15.60
CA ALA A 407 -34.68 -9.62 14.29
C ALA A 407 -34.90 -8.13 13.99
N ARG A 408 -33.95 -7.51 13.27
CA ARG A 408 -34.27 -6.47 12.27
C ARG A 408 -33.19 -6.39 11.19
N VAL A 409 -33.67 -6.50 9.96
CA VAL A 409 -32.98 -6.46 8.67
C VAL A 409 -32.55 -5.03 8.35
N GLY A 410 -31.32 -4.85 7.84
CA GLY A 410 -30.83 -3.59 7.30
C GLY A 410 -29.49 -3.79 6.59
N GLY A 411 -29.44 -3.47 5.29
CA GLY A 411 -28.33 -3.76 4.38
C GLY A 411 -26.97 -3.21 4.83
N ASN A 412 -25.96 -4.07 4.74
CA ASN A 412 -24.60 -3.80 5.19
C ASN A 412 -23.78 -3.19 4.05
N THR A 413 -23.85 -1.87 3.87
CA THR A 413 -22.79 -1.14 3.18
C THR A 413 -21.58 -1.09 4.12
N GLY A 414 -20.42 -1.56 3.66
CA GLY A 414 -19.16 -1.57 4.41
C GLY A 414 -18.69 -0.17 4.81
N LYS A 415 -19.31 0.41 5.83
CA LYS A 415 -18.86 1.65 6.47
C LYS A 415 -17.61 1.32 7.26
N LYS A 416 -16.46 1.94 6.90
CA LYS A 416 -15.29 2.07 7.79
C LYS A 416 -15.83 2.52 9.16
N LYS A 417 -15.71 1.67 10.19
CA LYS A 417 -16.01 2.07 11.58
C LYS A 417 -15.07 3.23 11.91
N GLN A 418 -15.65 4.32 12.40
CA GLN A 418 -14.92 5.49 12.89
C GLN A 418 -13.94 5.04 13.99
N ARG A 419 -12.64 4.99 13.68
CA ARG A 419 -11.57 4.84 14.69
C ARG A 419 -11.08 6.24 15.02
N HIS A 420 -11.73 6.89 15.99
CA HIS A 420 -11.30 8.21 16.44
C HIS A 420 -10.26 8.05 17.55
N TYR A 421 -9.22 8.88 17.53
CA TYR A 421 -8.41 9.15 18.71
C TYR A 421 -9.30 9.75 19.81
N PRO A 422 -9.48 9.11 20.99
CA PRO A 422 -9.95 9.82 22.16
C PRO A 422 -8.74 10.56 22.75
N GLY A 423 -8.74 11.90 22.68
CA GLY A 423 -7.73 12.71 23.38
C GLY A 423 -7.10 13.88 22.64
N VAL A 424 -7.69 14.41 21.57
CA VAL A 424 -7.34 15.76 21.08
C VAL A 424 -8.48 16.69 21.45
N ASN A 425 -8.33 17.40 22.56
CA ASN A 425 -9.02 18.67 22.80
C ASN A 425 -8.13 19.80 22.31
#